data_AF-A0A8J4TJC0-F1
#
_entry.id   AF-A0A8J4TJC0-F1
#
_cell.length_a   1.000
_cell.length_b   1.000
_cell.length_c   1.000
_cell.angle_alpha   90.00
_cell.angle_beta   90.00
_cell.angle_gamma   90.00
#
_symmetry.space_group_name_H-M   'P 1'
#
loop_
_entity.id
_entity.type
_entity.pdbx_description
1 polymer ?
#
loop_
_entity_poly.entity_id
_entity_poly.type
_entity_poly.pdbx_seq_one_letter_code
_entity_poly.pdbx_strand_id
1 'polypeptide(L)'
;MRFGQNLVLFFIIIFVSLLGLFYFSHKSIWSSGASVCRKTADEKKNVNMDLIFPPGIASSQPSVNNRRPDVAMTSQWLAPIVWEDTFDLTVLDNIYKPKNITVATTLFALG
;
A
#
# COMPACT_ATOMS: atom_id res chain seq x y z
N MET A 1 49.67 48.23 -5.19
CA MET A 1 49.24 47.02 -4.44
C MET A 1 47.73 46.84 -4.53
N ARG A 2 47.19 46.40 -5.68
CA ARG A 2 45.73 46.18 -5.89
C ARG A 2 45.38 44.78 -6.42
N PHE A 3 46.39 43.97 -6.75
CA PHE A 3 46.22 42.65 -7.35
C PHE A 3 45.84 41.56 -6.32
N GLY A 4 46.38 41.64 -5.09
CA GLY A 4 46.10 40.67 -4.03
C GLY A 4 44.70 40.77 -3.42
N GLN A 5 44.12 41.98 -3.33
CA GLN A 5 42.78 42.16 -2.75
C GLN A 5 41.67 41.56 -3.62
N ASN A 6 41.76 41.73 -4.95
CA ASN A 6 40.79 41.13 -5.87
C ASN A 6 40.85 39.60 -5.85
N LEU A 7 42.07 39.04 -5.74
CA LEU A 7 42.29 37.59 -5.68
C LEU A 7 41.66 36.97 -4.42
N VAL A 8 41.80 37.62 -3.26
CA VAL A 8 41.13 37.20 -2.01
C VAL A 8 39.60 37.28 -2.14
N LEU A 9 39.10 38.34 -2.80
CA LEU A 9 37.66 38.54 -2.99
C LEU A 9 37.04 37.45 -3.89
N PHE A 10 37.78 36.99 -4.92
CA PHE A 10 37.37 35.82 -5.73
C PHE A 10 37.26 34.54 -4.91
N PHE A 11 38.23 34.27 -4.03
CA PHE A 11 38.18 33.08 -3.17
C PHE A 11 36.99 33.09 -2.20
N ILE A 12 36.63 34.26 -1.67
CA ILE A 12 35.47 34.41 -0.79
C ILE A 12 34.16 34.11 -1.56
N ILE A 13 34.01 34.63 -2.78
CA ILE A 13 32.80 34.39 -3.58
C ILE A 13 32.65 32.91 -3.93
N ILE A 14 33.74 32.24 -4.30
CA ILE A 14 33.75 30.80 -4.60
C ILE A 14 33.35 30.00 -3.36
N PHE A 15 33.90 30.34 -2.19
CA PHE A 15 33.60 29.65 -0.94
C PHE A 15 32.12 29.82 -0.53
N VAL A 16 31.58 31.03 -0.61
CA VAL A 16 30.16 31.30 -0.31
C VAL A 16 29.23 30.57 -1.29
N SER A 17 29.59 30.52 -2.57
CA SER A 17 28.82 29.80 -3.59
C SER A 17 28.83 28.28 -3.35
N LEU A 18 29.97 27.71 -2.99
CA LEU A 18 30.09 26.29 -2.63
C LEU A 18 29.28 25.95 -1.38
N LEU A 19 29.34 26.78 -0.33
CA LEU A 19 28.51 26.61 0.86
C LEU A 19 27.02 26.68 0.54
N GLY A 20 26.60 27.63 -0.30
CA GLY A 20 25.22 27.76 -0.75
C GLY A 20 24.73 26.56 -1.53
N LEU A 21 25.53 26.05 -2.46
CA LEU A 21 25.21 24.84 -3.24
C LEU A 21 25.14 23.59 -2.36
N PHE A 22 26.03 23.46 -1.39
CA PHE A 22 26.02 22.33 -0.45
C PHE A 22 24.78 22.37 0.46
N TYR A 23 24.42 23.54 0.98
CA TYR A 23 23.22 23.73 1.79
C TYR A 23 21.93 23.44 0.99
N PHE A 24 21.85 23.96 -0.25
CA PHE A 24 20.70 23.72 -1.13
C PHE A 24 20.56 22.24 -1.51
N SER A 25 21.68 21.55 -1.77
CA SER A 25 21.71 20.12 -2.07
C SER A 25 21.23 19.27 -0.89
N HIS A 26 21.63 19.62 0.33
CA HIS A 26 21.18 18.92 1.53
C HIS A 26 19.68 19.13 1.78
N LYS A 27 19.17 20.34 1.54
CA LYS A 27 17.73 20.67 1.61
C LYS A 27 16.91 19.98 0.52
N SER A 28 17.43 19.88 -0.71
CA SER A 28 16.72 19.22 -1.82
C SER A 28 16.65 17.71 -1.67
N ILE A 29 17.68 17.09 -1.06
CA ILE A 29 17.67 15.67 -0.67
C ILE A 29 16.60 15.40 0.40
N TRP A 30 16.43 16.28 1.39
CA TRP A 30 15.36 16.16 2.39
C TRP A 30 13.96 16.38 1.78
N SER A 31 13.82 17.36 0.88
CA SER A 31 12.53 17.67 0.24
C SER A 31 12.07 16.61 -0.76
N SER A 32 12.99 15.81 -1.32
CA SER A 32 12.65 14.70 -2.22
C SER A 32 12.10 13.47 -1.50
N GLY A 33 11.99 13.51 -0.17
CA GLY A 33 11.31 12.49 0.65
C GLY A 33 9.78 12.60 0.67
N ALA A 34 9.20 13.66 0.10
CA ALA A 34 7.76 13.81 -0.01
C ALA A 34 7.23 13.21 -1.33
N SER A 35 6.69 11.98 -1.20
CA SER A 35 5.77 11.31 -2.12
C SER A 35 6.17 11.18 -3.59
N VAL A 36 7.29 10.48 -3.87
CA VAL A 36 7.31 9.62 -5.06
C VAL A 36 6.84 8.26 -4.60
N CYS A 37 5.71 7.78 -5.15
CA CYS A 37 5.33 6.37 -5.05
C CYS A 37 6.41 5.57 -5.79
N ARG A 38 7.53 5.30 -5.11
CA ARG A 38 8.52 4.33 -5.55
C ARG A 38 7.78 3.01 -5.45
N LYS A 39 7.25 2.54 -6.58
CA LYS A 39 7.00 1.11 -6.74
C LYS A 39 8.37 0.47 -6.61
N THR A 40 8.75 0.07 -5.40
CA THR A 40 9.58 -1.12 -5.28
C THR A 40 8.81 -2.15 -6.07
N ALA A 41 9.35 -2.57 -7.21
CA ALA A 41 9.00 -3.85 -7.77
C ALA A 41 9.45 -4.84 -6.69
N ASP A 42 8.58 -5.03 -5.70
CA ASP A 42 8.74 -6.08 -4.71
C ASP A 42 8.98 -7.33 -5.54
N GLU A 43 10.11 -7.97 -5.27
CA GLU A 43 10.42 -9.31 -5.71
C GLU A 43 9.12 -10.10 -5.61
N LYS A 44 8.56 -10.45 -6.78
CA LYS A 44 7.27 -11.13 -6.89
C LYS A 44 7.46 -12.53 -6.32
N LYS A 45 7.47 -12.63 -4.99
CA LYS A 45 7.42 -13.90 -4.28
C LYS A 45 6.21 -14.59 -4.85
N ASN A 46 6.44 -15.70 -5.53
CA ASN A 46 5.40 -16.50 -6.14
C ASN A 46 4.63 -17.15 -4.98
N VAL A 47 3.80 -16.35 -4.30
CA VAL A 47 2.87 -16.84 -3.30
C VAL A 47 1.86 -17.61 -4.13
N ASN A 48 1.97 -18.94 -4.08
CA ASN A 48 0.95 -19.81 -4.65
C ASN A 48 -0.38 -19.38 -4.02
N MET A 49 -1.20 -18.70 -4.83
CA MET A 49 -2.48 -18.15 -4.41
C MET A 49 -3.60 -19.16 -4.60
N ASP A 50 -3.30 -20.42 -4.96
CA ASP A 50 -4.30 -21.44 -5.22
C ASP A 50 -5.21 -21.55 -4.00
N LEU A 51 -6.49 -21.26 -4.22
CA LEU A 51 -7.54 -21.33 -3.22
C LEU A 51 -7.90 -22.81 -3.06
N ILE A 52 -6.99 -23.58 -2.48
CA ILE A 52 -7.21 -24.99 -2.20
C ILE A 52 -8.23 -25.06 -1.07
N PHE A 53 -9.38 -25.66 -1.35
CA PHE A 53 -10.37 -25.93 -0.32
C PHE A 53 -9.78 -26.94 0.67
N PRO A 54 -9.69 -26.61 1.97
CA PRO A 54 -9.09 -27.50 2.94
C PRO A 54 -9.87 -28.82 3.05
N PRO A 55 -9.19 -29.98 3.08
CA PRO A 55 -9.84 -31.25 3.32
C PRO A 55 -10.37 -31.32 4.76
N GLY A 56 -11.56 -31.87 4.96
CA GLY A 56 -12.10 -32.18 6.29
C GLY A 56 -12.90 -31.06 6.98
N ILE A 57 -13.29 -30.01 6.27
CA ILE A 57 -14.21 -28.99 6.82
C ILE A 57 -15.64 -29.53 6.77
N ALA A 58 -16.26 -29.72 7.93
CA ALA A 58 -17.69 -29.95 8.02
C ALA A 58 -18.41 -28.59 7.84
N SER A 59 -18.89 -28.31 6.64
CA SER A 59 -19.82 -27.20 6.37
C SER A 59 -21.20 -27.75 6.05
N SER A 60 -22.25 -27.01 6.40
CA SER A 60 -23.62 -27.40 6.03
C SER A 60 -23.76 -27.37 4.50
N GLN A 61 -24.37 -28.40 3.91
CA GLN A 61 -24.62 -28.42 2.47
C GLN A 61 -25.42 -27.17 2.06
N PRO A 62 -24.97 -26.41 1.05
CA PRO A 62 -25.71 -25.25 0.57
C PRO A 62 -27.00 -25.72 -0.09
N SER A 63 -28.11 -25.08 0.27
CA SER A 63 -29.40 -25.27 -0.38
C SER A 63 -29.50 -24.40 -1.63
N VAL A 64 -30.11 -24.91 -2.69
CA VAL A 64 -30.43 -24.11 -3.90
C VAL A 64 -31.45 -23.01 -3.58
N ASN A 65 -32.27 -23.21 -2.54
CA ASN A 65 -33.23 -22.22 -2.09
C ASN A 65 -32.52 -20.98 -1.55
N ASN A 66 -33.01 -19.82 -1.98
CA ASN A 66 -32.53 -18.53 -1.49
C ASN A 66 -32.80 -18.42 0.02
N ARG A 67 -31.74 -18.35 0.84
CA ARG A 67 -31.85 -18.14 2.31
C ARG A 67 -32.42 -16.77 2.66
N ARG A 68 -32.25 -15.79 1.77
CA ARG A 68 -32.63 -14.39 1.95
C ARG A 68 -33.52 -13.92 0.78
N PRO A 69 -34.81 -14.30 0.76
CA PRO A 69 -35.73 -13.85 -0.29
C PRO A 69 -36.08 -12.37 -0.18
N ASP A 70 -35.81 -11.76 0.96
CA ASP A 70 -36.09 -10.37 1.31
C ASP A 70 -35.08 -9.36 0.73
N VAL A 71 -33.87 -9.81 0.35
CA VAL A 71 -32.81 -8.95 -0.17
C VAL A 71 -32.19 -9.48 -1.47
N ALA A 72 -31.61 -8.58 -2.25
CA ALA A 72 -30.84 -8.97 -3.44
C ALA A 72 -29.51 -9.61 -3.03
N MET A 73 -29.26 -10.85 -3.45
CA MET A 73 -28.01 -11.58 -3.16
C MET A 73 -26.86 -11.26 -4.13
N THR A 74 -27.18 -10.80 -5.34
CA THR A 74 -26.21 -10.61 -6.41
C THR A 74 -26.51 -9.33 -7.18
N SER A 75 -25.48 -8.60 -7.61
CA SER A 75 -25.61 -7.43 -8.47
C SER A 75 -25.87 -7.81 -9.95
N GLN A 76 -26.21 -6.82 -10.78
CA GLN A 76 -26.38 -7.00 -12.23
C GLN A 76 -25.12 -7.50 -12.95
N TRP A 77 -23.94 -7.23 -12.39
CA TRP A 77 -22.64 -7.70 -12.91
C TRP A 77 -22.15 -8.98 -12.22
N LEU A 78 -23.05 -9.76 -11.62
CA LEU A 78 -22.77 -11.06 -10.99
C LEU A 78 -21.82 -10.99 -9.78
N ALA A 79 -21.71 -9.85 -9.11
CA ALA A 79 -20.97 -9.76 -7.85
C ALA A 79 -21.87 -10.15 -6.66
N PRO A 80 -21.41 -11.02 -5.74
CA PRO A 80 -22.16 -11.35 -4.54
C PRO A 80 -22.23 -10.14 -3.61
N ILE A 81 -23.43 -9.89 -3.09
CA ILE A 81 -23.67 -8.87 -2.06
C ILE A 81 -23.60 -9.58 -0.71
N VAL A 82 -22.73 -9.10 0.17
CA VAL A 82 -22.49 -9.75 1.47
C VAL A 82 -23.56 -9.32 2.46
N TRP A 83 -24.32 -10.29 2.95
CA TRP A 83 -25.31 -10.12 4.01
C TRP A 83 -25.06 -11.14 5.13
N GLU A 84 -25.70 -10.93 6.26
CA GLU A 84 -25.75 -11.94 7.31
C GLU A 84 -26.41 -13.21 6.75
N ASP A 85 -25.85 -14.37 7.08
CA ASP A 85 -26.23 -15.72 6.60
C ASP A 85 -25.91 -16.05 5.13
N THR A 86 -25.25 -15.16 4.36
CA THR A 86 -24.83 -15.46 2.96
C THR A 86 -23.42 -16.00 2.83
N PHE A 87 -22.67 -16.12 3.94
CA PHE A 87 -21.33 -16.67 3.98
C PHE A 87 -21.15 -17.57 5.21
N ASP A 88 -20.20 -18.50 5.12
CA ASP A 88 -19.77 -19.33 6.25
C ASP A 88 -18.36 -18.90 6.66
N LEU A 89 -18.25 -18.30 7.86
CA LEU A 89 -16.97 -17.85 8.42
C LEU A 89 -15.97 -18.99 8.56
N THR A 90 -16.42 -20.21 8.88
CA THR A 90 -15.56 -21.38 9.04
C THR A 90 -14.84 -21.70 7.75
N VAL A 91 -15.57 -21.65 6.63
CA VAL A 91 -15.02 -21.88 5.29
C VAL A 91 -14.06 -20.77 4.90
N LEU A 92 -14.46 -19.51 5.08
CA LEU A 92 -13.61 -18.35 4.75
C LEU A 92 -12.31 -18.37 5.57
N ASP A 93 -12.39 -18.61 6.87
CA ASP A 93 -11.24 -18.67 7.76
C ASP A 93 -10.26 -19.75 7.34
N ASN A 94 -10.75 -20.95 7.02
CA ASN A 94 -9.86 -22.03 6.64
C ASN A 94 -9.19 -21.80 5.27
N ILE A 95 -9.80 -21.01 4.38
CA ILE A 95 -9.22 -20.65 3.08
C ILE A 95 -8.21 -19.49 3.22
N TYR A 96 -8.56 -18.45 4.00
CA TYR A 96 -7.81 -17.20 4.03
C TYR A 96 -6.78 -17.10 5.16
N LYS A 97 -7.00 -17.71 6.34
CA LYS A 97 -6.02 -17.69 7.44
C LYS A 97 -4.68 -18.33 7.05
N PRO A 98 -4.61 -19.52 6.39
CA PRO A 98 -3.34 -20.12 6.02
C PRO A 98 -2.52 -19.29 5.02
N LYS A 99 -3.17 -18.34 4.32
CA LYS A 99 -2.53 -17.46 3.35
C LYS A 99 -1.82 -16.26 4.00
N ASN A 100 -1.95 -16.07 5.32
CA ASN A 100 -1.35 -14.95 6.06
C ASN A 100 -1.64 -13.58 5.42
N ILE A 101 -2.88 -13.39 4.96
CA ILE A 101 -3.29 -12.11 4.36
C ILE A 101 -3.30 -11.00 5.41
N THR A 102 -2.82 -9.82 5.04
CA THR A 102 -2.86 -8.62 5.90
C THR A 102 -3.85 -7.63 5.32
N VAL A 103 -4.88 -7.27 6.09
CA VAL A 103 -5.90 -6.30 5.70
C VAL A 103 -5.55 -4.94 6.31
N ALA A 104 -5.11 -4.00 5.47
CA ALA A 104 -4.85 -2.63 5.91
C ALA A 104 -6.18 -1.84 5.99
N THR A 105 -6.35 -1.07 7.06
CA THR A 105 -7.49 -0.16 7.22
C THR A 105 -6.97 1.27 7.32
N THR A 106 -7.48 2.16 6.46
CA THR A 106 -7.11 3.58 6.46
C THR A 106 -8.28 4.39 7.02
N LEU A 107 -8.03 5.18 8.07
CA LEU A 107 -9.00 6.08 8.69
C LEU A 107 -8.51 7.51 8.60
N PHE A 108 -9.38 8.42 8.17
CA PHE A 108 -9.10 9.86 8.15
C PHE A 108 -9.89 10.54 9.26
N ALA A 109 -9.20 11.27 10.13
CA ALA A 109 -9.79 12.13 11.15
C ALA A 109 -9.36 13.58 10.88
N LEU A 110 -10.23 14.31 10.18
CA LEU A 110 -10.04 15.73 9.88
C LEU A 110 -10.92 16.54 10.85
N GLY A 111 -10.37 17.60 11.44
CA GLY A 111 -11.04 18.49 12.39
C GLY A 111 -11.08 19.93 11.91
#